data_AF-A0A951ISM7-F1
#
_entry.id   AF-A0A951ISM7-F1
#
_cell.length_a   1.000
_cell.length_b   1.000
_cell.length_c   1.000
_cell.angle_alpha   90.00
_cell.angle_beta   90.00
_cell.angle_gamma   90.00
#
_symmetry.space_group_name_H-M   'P 1'
#
loop_
_entity.id
_entity.type
_entity.pdbx_description
1 polymer ?
#
loop_
_entity_poly.entity_id
_entity_poly.type
_entity_poly.pdbx_seq_one_letter_code
_entity_poly.pdbx_strand_id
1 'polypeptide(L)'
;MKRLLAICLCFQMCFTGFSAKAQEHEIQQLLLNVDKLNQLRSILTTMEDGYNILSKGYTGVRDLSQGNFSLHRTFFDALLEVSPQVRNYYRIREIIDMQLRVIRLSGQSLNYFRQSGSFGPNELAYMQRYYGRLMDRSISNLQELGLILTAGRLSMSDDQRLAAIDGIHRAMSRLFSAYTQADLVFAGIAGLKRQEQHQVSVSLQFARP
;
A
#
# COMPACT_ATOMS: atom_id res chain seq x y z
N MET A 1 -57.04 -36.05 -26.22
CA MET A 1 -56.49 -36.00 -24.85
C MET A 1 -54.97 -36.18 -24.79
N LYS A 2 -54.37 -37.16 -25.48
CA LYS A 2 -52.90 -37.39 -25.47
C LYS A 2 -52.04 -36.21 -25.98
N ARG A 3 -52.54 -35.43 -26.97
CA ARG A 3 -51.82 -34.27 -27.54
C ARG A 3 -51.78 -33.04 -26.61
N LEU A 4 -52.81 -32.84 -25.78
CA LEU A 4 -52.85 -31.75 -24.78
C LEU A 4 -51.91 -32.02 -23.60
N LEU A 5 -51.79 -33.28 -23.22
CA LEU A 5 -50.91 -33.72 -22.14
C LEU A 5 -49.43 -33.57 -22.52
N ALA A 6 -49.08 -33.83 -23.78
CA ALA A 6 -47.73 -33.58 -24.32
C ALA A 6 -47.35 -32.09 -24.35
N ILE A 7 -48.30 -31.20 -24.65
CA ILE A 7 -48.06 -29.75 -24.69
C ILE A 7 -47.84 -29.18 -23.28
N CYS A 8 -48.62 -29.63 -22.28
CA CYS A 8 -48.38 -29.25 -20.88
C CYS A 8 -47.02 -29.72 -20.35
N LEU A 9 -46.60 -30.94 -20.73
CA LEU A 9 -45.32 -31.51 -20.31
C LEU A 9 -44.12 -30.77 -20.95
N CYS A 10 -44.24 -30.38 -22.22
CA CYS A 10 -43.24 -29.52 -22.88
C CYS A 10 -43.20 -28.09 -22.29
N PHE A 11 -44.35 -27.55 -21.86
CA PHE A 11 -44.40 -26.22 -21.24
C PHE A 11 -43.77 -26.19 -19.85
N GLN A 12 -43.96 -27.25 -19.05
CA GLN A 12 -43.26 -27.42 -17.77
C GLN A 12 -41.74 -27.58 -17.95
N MET A 13 -41.29 -28.21 -19.03
CA MET A 13 -39.87 -28.38 -19.33
C MET A 13 -39.19 -27.07 -19.79
N CYS A 14 -39.93 -26.17 -20.44
CA CYS A 14 -39.41 -24.86 -20.85
C CYS A 14 -39.22 -23.86 -19.69
N PHE A 15 -39.97 -24.00 -18.60
CA PHE A 15 -39.93 -23.04 -17.48
C PHE A 15 -38.81 -23.30 -16.46
N THR A 16 -38.19 -24.48 -16.45
CA THR A 16 -37.14 -24.83 -15.46
C THR A 16 -35.73 -24.39 -15.84
N GLY A 17 -35.51 -23.88 -17.07
CA GLY A 17 -34.17 -23.54 -17.57
C GLY A 17 -33.66 -22.14 -17.21
N PHE A 18 -34.54 -21.20 -16.83
CA PHE A 18 -34.16 -19.79 -16.68
C PHE A 18 -33.56 -19.45 -15.32
N SER A 19 -34.00 -20.11 -14.24
CA SER A 19 -33.54 -19.78 -12.87
C SER A 19 -32.10 -20.24 -12.57
N ALA A 20 -31.65 -21.34 -13.19
CA ALA A 20 -30.32 -21.91 -12.93
C ALA A 20 -29.16 -21.00 -13.40
N LYS A 21 -29.35 -20.29 -14.51
CA LYS A 21 -28.35 -19.36 -15.09
C LYS A 21 -28.18 -18.08 -14.26
N ALA A 22 -29.25 -17.58 -13.65
CA ALA A 22 -29.20 -16.42 -12.77
C ALA A 22 -28.45 -16.74 -11.46
N GLN A 23 -28.70 -17.92 -10.90
CA GLN A 23 -28.07 -18.38 -9.66
C GLN A 23 -26.57 -18.69 -9.84
N GLU A 24 -26.16 -19.18 -11.02
CA GLU A 24 -24.74 -19.35 -11.39
C GLU A 24 -23.99 -18.00 -11.41
N HIS A 25 -24.62 -16.95 -11.96
CA HIS A 25 -24.02 -15.62 -12.02
C HIS A 25 -23.83 -14.99 -10.63
N GLU A 26 -24.82 -15.12 -9.74
CA GLU A 26 -24.70 -14.64 -8.36
C GLU A 26 -23.57 -15.35 -7.59
N ILE A 27 -23.44 -16.68 -7.75
CA ILE A 27 -22.37 -17.45 -7.12
C ILE A 27 -20.99 -17.02 -7.65
N GLN A 28 -20.84 -16.79 -8.96
CA GLN A 28 -19.60 -16.28 -9.54
C GLN A 28 -19.24 -14.90 -8.99
N GLN A 29 -20.22 -14.01 -8.85
CA GLN A 29 -20.02 -12.67 -8.29
C GLN A 29 -19.64 -12.74 -6.79
N LEU A 30 -20.26 -13.64 -6.03
CA LEU A 30 -19.92 -13.88 -4.63
C LEU A 30 -18.49 -14.41 -4.48
N LEU A 31 -18.08 -15.37 -5.30
CA LEU A 31 -16.71 -15.90 -5.30
C LEU A 31 -15.69 -14.80 -5.62
N LEU A 32 -15.97 -13.96 -6.63
CA LEU A 32 -15.12 -12.83 -6.96
C LEU A 32 -15.02 -11.81 -5.82
N ASN A 33 -16.13 -11.57 -5.11
CA ASN A 33 -16.15 -10.67 -3.95
C ASN A 33 -15.34 -11.23 -2.78
N VAL A 34 -15.41 -12.54 -2.53
CA VAL A 34 -14.61 -13.23 -1.50
C VAL A 34 -13.12 -13.16 -1.83
N ASP A 35 -12.73 -13.40 -3.08
CA ASP A 35 -11.33 -13.29 -3.49
C ASP A 35 -10.79 -11.87 -3.29
N LYS A 36 -11.56 -10.85 -3.70
CA LYS A 36 -11.20 -9.44 -3.47
C LYS A 36 -11.10 -9.07 -1.98
N LEU A 37 -12.00 -9.62 -1.15
CA LEU A 37 -11.92 -9.44 0.30
C LEU A 37 -10.63 -10.03 0.87
N ASN A 38 -10.24 -11.21 0.39
CA ASN A 38 -9.00 -11.86 0.80
C ASN A 38 -7.76 -11.07 0.36
N GLN A 39 -7.77 -10.48 -0.85
CA GLN A 39 -6.70 -9.59 -1.31
C GLN A 39 -6.53 -8.37 -0.39
N LEU A 40 -7.63 -7.71 -0.02
CA LEU A 40 -7.60 -6.56 0.90
C LEU A 40 -7.09 -6.95 2.29
N ARG A 41 -7.52 -8.11 2.81
CA ARG A 41 -6.99 -8.66 4.08
C ARG A 41 -5.49 -8.92 4.01
N SER A 42 -5.01 -9.50 2.92
CA SER A 42 -3.58 -9.76 2.70
C SER A 42 -2.76 -8.46 2.68
N ILE A 43 -3.28 -7.40 2.05
CA ILE A 43 -2.64 -6.07 2.06
C ILE A 43 -2.56 -5.52 3.48
N LEU A 44 -3.65 -5.61 4.26
CA LEU A 44 -3.68 -5.15 5.65
C LEU A 44 -2.62 -5.88 6.50
N THR A 45 -2.54 -7.21 6.40
CA THR A 45 -1.51 -8.01 7.10
C THR A 45 -0.11 -7.61 6.66
N THR A 46 0.12 -7.42 5.36
CA THR A 46 1.44 -7.02 4.84
C THR A 46 1.87 -5.66 5.37
N MET A 47 0.93 -4.71 5.49
CA MET A 47 1.20 -3.41 6.11
C MET A 47 1.50 -3.56 7.60
N GLU A 48 0.70 -4.33 8.33
CA GLU A 48 0.91 -4.62 9.76
C GLU A 48 2.32 -5.16 10.03
N ASP A 49 2.76 -6.13 9.23
CA ASP A 49 4.10 -6.71 9.31
C ASP A 49 5.20 -5.68 9.04
N GLY A 50 5.02 -4.86 8.01
CA GLY A 50 5.95 -3.77 7.69
C GLY A 50 6.11 -2.78 8.84
N TYR A 51 5.01 -2.40 9.50
CA TYR A 51 5.05 -1.54 10.68
C TYR A 51 5.69 -2.24 11.88
N ASN A 52 5.39 -3.52 12.10
CA ASN A 52 6.02 -4.32 13.15
C ASN A 52 7.55 -4.39 12.99
N ILE A 53 8.03 -4.52 11.76
CA ILE A 53 9.47 -4.50 11.45
C ILE A 53 10.08 -3.14 11.80
N LEU A 54 9.43 -2.05 11.42
CA LEU A 54 9.88 -0.69 11.73
C LEU A 54 9.88 -0.42 13.25
N SER A 55 8.83 -0.87 13.95
CA SER A 55 8.69 -0.71 15.40
C SER A 55 9.72 -1.52 16.19
N LYS A 56 10.09 -2.71 15.73
CA LYS A 56 11.04 -3.61 16.40
C LYS A 56 12.50 -3.30 16.04
N GLY A 57 12.75 -2.80 14.84
CA GLY A 57 14.10 -2.57 14.30
C GLY A 57 14.74 -1.25 14.75
N TYR A 58 13.96 -0.28 15.23
CA TYR A 58 14.47 1.03 15.65
C TYR A 58 13.54 1.70 16.68
N THR A 59 14.03 1.95 17.90
CA THR A 59 13.23 2.50 19.00
C THR A 59 12.62 3.87 18.72
N GLY A 60 13.24 4.69 17.87
CA GLY A 60 12.66 5.98 17.45
C GLY A 60 11.64 5.92 16.30
N VAL A 61 11.48 4.77 15.62
CA VAL A 61 10.45 4.56 14.58
C VAL A 61 9.20 3.90 15.17
N ARG A 62 9.28 3.43 16.42
CA ARG A 62 8.14 2.92 17.19
C ARG A 62 6.98 3.91 17.24
N ASP A 63 7.26 5.20 17.46
CA ASP A 63 6.21 6.22 17.53
C ASP A 63 5.63 6.54 16.13
N LEU A 64 6.44 6.42 15.07
CA LEU A 64 6.02 6.54 13.66
C LEU A 64 5.21 5.34 13.15
N SER A 65 5.29 4.18 13.80
CA SER A 65 4.65 2.94 13.35
C SER A 65 3.42 2.57 14.18
N GLN A 66 3.44 2.76 15.51
CA GLN A 66 2.33 2.38 16.39
C GLN A 66 1.10 3.30 16.30
N GLY A 67 1.27 4.63 16.32
CA GLY A 67 0.13 5.56 16.23
C GLY A 67 -0.57 5.51 14.86
N ASN A 68 0.19 5.12 13.84
CA ASN A 68 -0.20 5.15 12.44
C ASN A 68 -0.92 3.87 11.97
N PHE A 69 -0.61 2.71 12.55
CA PHE A 69 -1.25 1.44 12.18
C PHE A 69 -2.77 1.43 12.42
N SER A 70 -3.24 2.02 13.54
CA SER A 70 -4.67 2.16 13.83
C SER A 70 -5.41 2.89 12.71
N LEU A 71 -4.80 3.94 12.14
CA LEU A 71 -5.38 4.73 11.06
C LEU A 71 -5.43 3.96 9.73
N HIS A 72 -4.47 3.08 9.48
CA HIS A 72 -4.51 2.18 8.31
C HIS A 72 -5.62 1.15 8.40
N ARG A 73 -5.83 0.54 9.58
CA ARG A 73 -6.94 -0.39 9.78
C ARG A 73 -8.28 0.29 9.46
N THR A 74 -8.50 1.51 9.98
CA THR A 74 -9.69 2.30 9.67
C THR A 74 -9.84 2.62 8.17
N PHE A 75 -8.75 2.90 7.45
CA PHE A 75 -8.80 3.09 5.99
C PHE A 75 -9.22 1.80 5.25
N PHE A 76 -8.64 0.66 5.60
CA PHE A 76 -9.00 -0.61 4.97
C PHE A 76 -10.42 -1.05 5.32
N ASP A 77 -10.85 -0.83 6.56
CA ASP A 77 -12.24 -1.06 6.97
C ASP A 77 -13.20 -0.18 6.16
N ALA A 78 -12.89 1.11 6.00
CA ALA A 78 -13.66 2.00 5.15
C ALA A 78 -13.68 1.53 3.69
N LEU A 79 -12.54 1.10 3.13
CA LEU A 79 -12.42 0.56 1.77
C LEU A 79 -13.28 -0.71 1.57
N LEU A 80 -13.48 -1.51 2.62
CA LEU A 80 -14.35 -2.68 2.64
C LEU A 80 -15.85 -2.34 2.58
N GLU A 81 -16.24 -1.11 2.93
CA GLU A 81 -17.64 -0.65 2.96
C GLU A 81 -18.10 0.09 1.68
N VAL A 82 -17.19 0.37 0.75
CA VAL A 82 -17.46 1.19 -0.45
C VAL A 82 -17.92 0.34 -1.63
N SER A 83 -18.69 0.95 -2.54
CA SER A 83 -19.24 0.25 -3.72
C SER A 83 -18.14 -0.36 -4.61
N PRO A 84 -18.39 -1.51 -5.26
CA PRO A 84 -17.39 -2.19 -6.09
C PRO A 84 -16.82 -1.30 -7.20
N GLN A 85 -17.63 -0.41 -7.77
CA GLN A 85 -17.25 0.46 -8.87
C GLN A 85 -16.16 1.46 -8.48
N VAL A 86 -16.27 2.06 -7.29
CA VAL A 86 -15.25 2.99 -6.76
C VAL A 86 -14.02 2.21 -6.30
N ARG A 87 -14.20 1.06 -5.63
CA ARG A 87 -13.08 0.19 -5.21
C ARG A 87 -12.21 -0.30 -6.39
N ASN A 88 -12.81 -0.47 -7.58
CA ASN A 88 -12.10 -0.97 -8.76
C ASN A 88 -11.36 0.13 -9.54
N TYR A 89 -11.40 1.40 -9.10
CA TYR A 89 -10.65 2.45 -9.79
C TYR A 89 -9.14 2.22 -9.64
N TYR A 90 -8.46 2.05 -10.77
CA TYR A 90 -7.08 1.53 -10.82
C TYR A 90 -6.08 2.35 -10.00
N ARG A 91 -6.28 3.67 -9.87
CA ARG A 91 -5.42 4.56 -9.06
C ARG A 91 -5.42 4.20 -7.58
N ILE A 92 -6.52 3.65 -7.05
CA ILE A 92 -6.56 3.22 -5.64
C ILE A 92 -5.54 2.10 -5.41
N ARG A 93 -5.47 1.14 -6.34
CA ARG A 93 -4.48 0.06 -6.27
C ARG A 93 -3.05 0.61 -6.35
N GLU A 94 -2.78 1.53 -7.27
CA GLU A 94 -1.46 2.14 -7.38
C GLU A 94 -1.06 2.93 -6.12
N ILE A 95 -2.00 3.63 -5.48
CA ILE A 95 -1.78 4.32 -4.20
C ILE A 95 -1.38 3.31 -3.11
N ILE A 96 -2.12 2.21 -3.01
CA ILE A 96 -1.84 1.14 -2.03
C ILE A 96 -0.48 0.50 -2.30
N ASP A 97 -0.16 0.20 -3.57
CA ASP A 97 1.12 -0.39 -3.98
C ASP A 97 2.29 0.55 -3.65
N MET A 98 2.13 1.85 -3.87
CA MET A 98 3.12 2.85 -3.49
C MET A 98 3.31 2.89 -1.96
N GLN A 99 2.23 2.85 -1.18
CA GLN A 99 2.34 2.79 0.28
C GLN A 99 3.12 1.55 0.74
N LEU A 100 2.79 0.37 0.21
CA LEU A 100 3.48 -0.88 0.54
C LEU A 100 4.98 -0.80 0.23
N ARG A 101 5.32 -0.24 -0.92
CA ARG A 101 6.72 -0.04 -1.32
C ARG A 101 7.44 0.94 -0.41
N VAL A 102 6.79 2.05 -0.03
CA VAL A 102 7.35 3.03 0.92
C VAL A 102 7.68 2.37 2.27
N ILE A 103 6.77 1.57 2.82
CA ILE A 103 6.99 0.82 4.07
C ILE A 103 8.20 -0.10 3.94
N ARG A 104 8.26 -0.89 2.87
CA ARG A 104 9.35 -1.84 2.64
C ARG A 104 10.69 -1.14 2.46
N LEU A 105 10.76 -0.14 1.59
CA LEU A 105 11.98 0.61 1.29
C LEU A 105 12.51 1.29 2.55
N SER A 106 11.65 1.96 3.31
CA SER A 106 12.06 2.65 4.55
C SER A 106 12.76 1.71 5.53
N GLY A 107 12.21 0.50 5.72
CA GLY A 107 12.78 -0.50 6.62
C GLY A 107 14.08 -1.11 6.08
N GLN A 108 14.14 -1.41 4.78
CA GLN A 108 15.33 -1.98 4.14
C GLN A 108 16.50 -0.98 4.12
N SER A 109 16.25 0.25 3.70
CA SER A 109 17.25 1.31 3.58
C SER A 109 17.88 1.66 4.92
N LEU A 110 17.07 1.88 5.97
CA LEU A 110 17.60 2.18 7.31
C LEU A 110 18.46 1.04 7.87
N ASN A 111 18.04 -0.21 7.64
CA ASN A 111 18.83 -1.37 8.04
C ASN A 111 20.13 -1.49 7.26
N TYR A 112 20.08 -1.27 5.94
CA TYR A 112 21.26 -1.27 5.08
C TYR A 112 22.28 -0.21 5.52
N PHE A 113 21.86 1.05 5.68
CA PHE A 113 22.76 2.13 6.07
C PHE A 113 23.36 1.93 7.46
N ARG A 114 22.59 1.38 8.41
CA ARG A 114 23.11 0.99 9.72
C ARG A 114 24.21 -0.08 9.61
N GLN A 115 23.97 -1.14 8.83
CA GLN A 115 24.92 -2.25 8.66
C GLN A 115 26.15 -1.85 7.83
N SER A 116 26.03 -0.81 6.99
CA SER A 116 27.14 -0.34 6.16
C SER A 116 28.33 0.21 6.96
N GLY A 117 28.14 0.58 8.22
CA GLY A 117 29.16 1.24 9.06
C GLY A 117 29.60 2.63 8.57
N SER A 118 28.99 3.15 7.50
CA SER A 118 29.42 4.40 6.84
C SER A 118 28.83 5.65 7.51
N PHE A 119 27.87 5.50 8.43
CA PHE A 119 27.15 6.60 9.05
C PHE A 119 27.24 6.55 10.57
N GLY A 120 27.46 7.72 11.17
CA GLY A 120 27.42 7.88 12.62
C GLY A 120 25.99 7.92 13.17
N PRO A 121 25.82 7.85 14.50
CA PRO A 121 24.51 7.84 15.15
C PRO A 121 23.62 9.04 14.78
N ASN A 122 24.20 10.24 14.69
CA ASN A 122 23.47 11.47 14.37
C ASN A 122 22.92 11.47 12.93
N GLU A 123 23.68 10.91 11.99
CA GLU A 123 23.29 10.82 10.58
C GLU A 123 22.19 9.78 10.38
N LEU A 124 22.32 8.63 11.04
CA LEU A 124 21.26 7.61 11.06
C LEU A 124 19.97 8.17 11.67
N ALA A 125 20.06 8.92 12.77
CA ALA A 125 18.91 9.59 13.37
C ALA A 125 18.29 10.65 12.44
N TYR A 126 19.10 11.36 11.64
CA TYR A 126 18.60 12.28 10.62
C TYR A 126 17.83 11.54 9.52
N MET A 127 18.40 10.48 8.95
CA MET A 127 17.73 9.66 7.92
C MET A 127 16.40 9.11 8.42
N GLN A 128 16.39 8.63 9.66
CA GLN A 128 15.19 8.12 10.30
C GLN A 128 14.09 9.19 10.40
N ARG A 129 14.42 10.40 10.87
CA ARG A 129 13.46 11.52 10.91
C ARG A 129 12.99 11.91 9.51
N TYR A 130 13.88 11.88 8.52
CA TYR A 130 13.54 12.20 7.14
C TYR A 130 12.53 11.20 6.55
N TYR A 131 12.82 9.90 6.64
CA TYR A 131 11.91 8.85 6.20
C TYR A 131 10.61 8.81 7.00
N GLY A 132 10.66 9.12 8.30
CA GLY A 132 9.46 9.26 9.13
C GLY A 132 8.50 10.32 8.61
N ARG A 133 8.99 11.52 8.31
CA ARG A 133 8.15 12.61 7.77
C ARG A 133 7.49 12.26 6.44
N LEU A 134 8.20 11.54 5.57
CA LEU A 134 7.62 11.11 4.29
C LEU A 134 6.53 10.05 4.51
N MET A 135 6.69 9.21 5.54
CA MET A 135 5.71 8.18 5.91
C MET A 135 4.46 8.85 6.43
N ASP A 136 4.59 9.76 7.40
CA ASP A 136 3.44 10.49 7.96
C ASP A 136 2.61 11.20 6.87
N ARG A 137 3.28 11.76 5.86
CA ARG A 137 2.60 12.37 4.70
C ARG A 137 1.90 11.33 3.82
N SER A 138 2.50 10.16 3.59
CA SER A 138 1.87 9.11 2.80
C SER A 138 0.63 8.56 3.52
N ILE A 139 0.68 8.52 4.85
CA ILE A 139 -0.44 8.12 5.69
C ILE A 139 -1.58 9.14 5.62
N SER A 140 -1.27 10.43 5.71
CA SER A 140 -2.27 11.49 5.54
C SER A 140 -2.99 11.39 4.19
N ASN A 141 -2.27 11.07 3.10
CA ASN A 141 -2.88 10.86 1.79
C ASN A 141 -3.84 9.66 1.78
N LEU A 142 -3.54 8.59 2.52
CA LEU A 142 -4.44 7.44 2.65
C LEU A 142 -5.67 7.75 3.50
N GLN A 143 -5.53 8.53 4.56
CA GLN A 143 -6.67 8.99 5.35
C GLN A 143 -7.62 9.84 4.50
N GLU A 144 -7.07 10.77 3.72
CA GLU A 144 -7.83 11.59 2.77
C GLU A 144 -8.55 10.70 1.75
N LEU A 145 -7.87 9.67 1.23
CA LEU A 145 -8.48 8.71 0.32
C LEU A 145 -9.65 8.00 0.99
N GLY A 146 -9.49 7.53 2.23
CA GLY A 146 -10.56 6.91 3.01
C GLY A 146 -11.77 7.83 3.14
N LEU A 147 -11.55 9.11 3.48
CA LEU A 147 -12.61 10.11 3.59
C LEU A 147 -13.33 10.32 2.25
N ILE A 148 -12.62 10.45 1.13
CA ILE A 148 -13.22 10.61 -0.20
C ILE A 148 -14.07 9.39 -0.57
N LEU A 149 -13.59 8.20 -0.23
CA LEU A 149 -14.27 6.94 -0.49
C LEU A 149 -15.55 6.80 0.35
N THR A 150 -15.53 7.23 1.62
CA THR A 150 -16.70 7.19 2.52
C THR A 150 -17.70 8.34 2.28
N ALA A 151 -17.22 9.57 2.04
CA ALA A 151 -18.05 10.76 1.77
C ALA A 151 -18.80 10.69 0.44
N GLY A 152 -18.38 9.78 -0.45
CA GLY A 152 -19.03 9.48 -1.72
C GLY A 152 -20.49 9.02 -1.63
N ARG A 153 -21.02 8.81 -0.41
CA ARG A 153 -22.43 8.50 -0.21
C ARG A 153 -23.36 9.71 -0.27
N LEU A 154 -22.90 10.97 -0.11
CA LEU A 154 -23.83 12.11 0.06
C LEU A 154 -23.44 13.50 -0.52
N SER A 155 -22.21 13.76 -0.99
CA SER A 155 -21.83 15.16 -1.33
C SER A 155 -20.98 15.42 -2.58
N MET A 156 -20.29 14.43 -3.15
CA MET A 156 -19.44 14.62 -4.35
C MET A 156 -19.99 13.85 -5.55
N SER A 157 -19.98 14.46 -6.74
CA SER A 157 -20.22 13.72 -7.99
C SER A 157 -19.11 12.69 -8.24
N ASP A 158 -19.39 11.68 -9.06
CA ASP A 158 -18.40 10.65 -9.39
C ASP A 158 -17.16 11.25 -10.06
N ASP A 159 -17.31 12.21 -10.97
CA ASP A 159 -16.18 12.90 -11.61
C ASP A 159 -15.32 13.68 -10.62
N GLN A 160 -15.94 14.41 -9.70
CA GLN A 160 -15.22 15.13 -8.63
C GLN A 160 -14.44 14.17 -7.75
N ARG A 161 -15.02 13.00 -7.47
CA ARG A 161 -14.40 11.95 -6.67
C ARG A 161 -13.19 11.36 -7.38
N LEU A 162 -13.32 11.00 -8.65
CA LEU A 162 -12.21 10.48 -9.46
C LEU A 162 -11.06 11.50 -9.54
N ALA A 163 -11.38 12.78 -9.78
CA ALA A 163 -10.38 13.85 -9.83
C ALA A 163 -9.65 14.03 -8.48
N ALA A 164 -10.36 13.88 -7.36
CA ALA A 164 -9.76 13.94 -6.03
C ALA A 164 -8.85 12.72 -5.76
N ILE A 165 -9.26 11.52 -6.18
CA ILE A 165 -8.40 10.31 -6.12
C ILE A 165 -7.14 10.50 -6.97
N ASP A 166 -7.25 11.09 -8.17
CA ASP A 166 -6.11 11.43 -9.01
C ASP A 166 -5.15 12.42 -8.33
N GLY A 167 -5.69 13.37 -7.56
CA GLY A 167 -4.92 14.30 -6.74
C GLY A 167 -4.06 13.59 -5.70
N ILE A 168 -4.68 12.67 -4.95
CA ILE A 168 -4.02 11.83 -3.96
C ILE A 168 -2.96 10.94 -4.63
N HIS A 169 -3.30 10.33 -5.77
CA HIS A 169 -2.35 9.53 -6.52
C HIS A 169 -1.09 10.32 -6.87
N ARG A 170 -1.23 11.53 -7.42
CA ARG A 170 -0.08 12.41 -7.72
C ARG A 170 0.73 12.77 -6.47
N ALA A 171 0.07 13.03 -5.34
CA ALA A 171 0.74 13.31 -4.08
C ALA A 171 1.55 12.10 -3.59
N MET A 172 0.97 10.90 -3.68
CA MET A 172 1.63 9.65 -3.33
C MET A 172 2.84 9.36 -4.24
N SER A 173 2.71 9.57 -5.55
CA SER A 173 3.81 9.41 -6.51
C SER A 173 4.99 10.33 -6.18
N ARG A 174 4.73 11.60 -5.83
CA ARG A 174 5.79 12.53 -5.43
C ARG A 174 6.52 12.07 -4.16
N LEU A 175 5.80 11.56 -3.17
CA LEU A 175 6.41 11.01 -1.96
C LEU A 175 7.27 9.79 -2.28
N PHE A 176 6.75 8.86 -3.10
CA PHE A 176 7.50 7.70 -3.55
C PHE A 176 8.79 8.10 -4.27
N SER A 177 8.74 9.08 -5.17
CA SER A 177 9.94 9.63 -5.82
C SER A 177 10.91 10.27 -4.83
N ALA A 178 10.42 11.00 -3.82
CA ALA A 178 11.28 11.60 -2.79
C ALA A 178 11.98 10.53 -1.92
N TYR A 179 11.32 9.40 -1.67
CA TYR A 179 11.91 8.25 -0.99
C TYR A 179 13.06 7.63 -1.78
N THR A 180 12.80 7.30 -3.05
CA THR A 180 13.81 6.65 -3.89
C THR A 180 14.99 7.57 -4.16
N GLN A 181 14.77 8.87 -4.36
CA GLN A 181 15.84 9.85 -4.49
C GLN A 181 16.69 9.95 -3.23
N ALA A 182 16.07 10.00 -2.04
CA ALA A 182 16.81 10.05 -0.78
C ALA A 182 17.68 8.79 -0.58
N ASP A 183 17.13 7.62 -0.91
CA ASP A 183 17.87 6.36 -0.84
C ASP A 183 19.11 6.34 -1.75
N LEU A 184 18.96 6.78 -3.00
CA LEU A 184 20.08 6.93 -3.94
C LEU A 184 21.15 7.90 -3.42
N VAL A 185 20.73 9.04 -2.87
CA VAL A 185 21.65 10.05 -2.31
C VAL A 185 22.43 9.47 -1.12
N PHE A 186 21.74 8.83 -0.18
CA PHE A 186 22.41 8.22 0.98
C PHE A 186 23.33 7.07 0.58
N ALA A 187 22.95 6.24 -0.40
CA ALA A 187 23.83 5.21 -0.94
C ALA A 187 25.09 5.80 -1.58
N GLY A 188 24.95 6.90 -2.34
CA GLY A 188 26.08 7.64 -2.90
C GLY A 188 27.05 8.15 -1.82
N ILE A 189 26.51 8.79 -0.78
CA ILE A 189 27.30 9.28 0.37
C ILE A 189 28.03 8.11 1.07
N ALA A 190 27.36 6.97 1.25
CA ALA A 190 27.97 5.77 1.84
C ALA A 190 29.15 5.25 0.99
N GLY A 191 29.02 5.34 -0.34
CA GLY A 191 30.10 5.01 -1.27
C GLY A 191 31.32 5.91 -1.09
N LEU A 192 31.10 7.23 -1.09
CA LEU A 192 32.17 8.22 -0.93
C LEU A 192 32.91 8.08 0.40
N LYS A 193 32.19 7.91 1.50
CA LYS A 193 32.80 7.73 2.83
C LYS A 193 33.67 6.48 2.93
N ARG A 194 33.27 5.38 2.28
CA ARG A 194 34.09 4.16 2.23
C ARG A 194 35.38 4.37 1.44
N GLN A 195 35.33 5.14 0.35
CA GLN A 195 36.53 5.48 -0.42
C GLN A 195 37.49 6.34 0.39
N GLU A 196 37.00 7.36 1.09
CA GLU A 196 37.83 8.20 1.97
C GLU A 196 38.49 7.39 3.07
N GLN A 197 37.73 6.52 3.76
CA GLN A 197 38.28 5.63 4.79
C GLN A 197 39.38 4.72 4.25
N HIS A 198 39.19 4.17 3.04
CA HIS A 198 40.21 3.34 2.39
C HIS A 198 41.47 4.13 2.01
N GLN A 199 41.33 5.37 1.52
CA GLN A 199 42.48 6.22 1.19
C GLN A 199 43.26 6.62 2.44
N VAL A 200 42.57 6.93 3.54
CA VAL A 200 43.20 7.24 4.83
C VAL A 200 43.92 6.02 5.40
N SER A 201 43.33 4.83 5.34
CA SER A 201 44.00 3.61 5.83
C SER A 201 45.26 3.28 5.03
N VAL A 202 45.20 3.43 3.70
CA VAL A 202 46.35 3.17 2.81
C VAL A 202 47.48 4.18 3.06
N SER A 203 47.16 5.47 3.16
CA SER A 203 48.16 6.51 3.43
C SER A 203 48.83 6.34 4.80
N LEU A 204 48.07 5.97 5.85
CA LEU A 204 48.63 5.66 7.17
C LEU A 204 49.54 4.41 7.17
N GLN A 205 49.31 3.45 6.28
CA GLN A 205 50.14 2.26 6.15
C GLN A 205 51.49 2.56 5.50
N PHE A 206 51.54 3.54 4.60
CA PHE A 206 52.78 4.03 3.97
C PHE A 206 53.52 5.11 4.79
N ALA A 207 52.90 5.65 5.84
CA ALA A 207 53.49 6.66 6.72
C ALA A 207 54.15 6.07 7.98
N ARG A 208 54.16 4.74 8.16
CA ARG A 208 54.91 4.09 9.26
C ARG A 208 56.39 3.94 8.87
N PRO A 209 57.32 4.37 9.73
CA PRO A 209 58.76 4.26 9.47
C PRO A 209 59.26 2.81 9.43
#